data_AF-S2W7W1-F1
#
_entry.id   AF-S2W7W1-F1
#
_cell.length_a   1.000
_cell.length_b   1.000
_cell.length_c   1.000
_cell.angle_alpha   90.00
_cell.angle_beta   90.00
_cell.angle_gamma   90.00
#
_symmetry.space_group_name_H-M   'P 1'
#
loop_
_entity.id
_entity.type
_entity.pdbx_description
1 polymer ?
#
loop_
_entity_poly.entity_id
_entity_poly.type
_entity_poly.pdbx_seq_one_letter_code
_entity_poly.pdbx_strand_id
1 'polypeptide(L)' 'MSSAKGVPADVSVDFRMSVEPVALGNLSQEELTVELQKGIDSLASGKSYSADEVDRLLKDAYGA' A
#
# COMPACT_ATOMS: atom_id res chain seq x y z
N MET A 1 -6.97 12.66 -31.60
CA MET A 1 -7.10 13.06 -30.19
C MET A 1 -7.74 11.91 -29.45
N SER A 2 -6.99 11.17 -28.63
CA SER A 2 -7.51 10.03 -27.87
C SER A 2 -7.76 10.48 -26.44
N SER A 3 -9.03 10.48 -26.03
CA SER A 3 -9.46 10.94 -24.71
C SER A 3 -8.85 10.05 -23.61
N ALA A 4 -8.06 10.65 -22.73
CA ALA A 4 -7.71 10.04 -21.46
C ALA A 4 -9.00 9.85 -20.64
N LYS A 5 -9.46 8.62 -20.52
CA LYS A 5 -10.62 8.26 -19.71
C LYS A 5 -10.14 8.23 -18.26
N GLY A 6 -10.36 9.35 -17.56
CA GLY A 6 -10.00 9.50 -16.15
C GLY A 6 -10.69 8.46 -15.28
N VAL A 7 -9.98 8.02 -14.24
CA VAL A 7 -10.46 7.09 -13.22
C VAL A 7 -11.81 7.59 -12.66
N PRO A 8 -12.85 6.74 -12.56
CA PRO A 8 -14.15 7.14 -12.02
C PRO A 8 -13.99 7.59 -10.56
N ALA A 9 -14.60 8.73 -10.23
CA ALA A 9 -14.42 9.45 -8.97
C ALA A 9 -14.94 8.74 -7.70
N ASP A 10 -15.44 7.50 -7.80
CA ASP A 10 -16.19 6.82 -6.73
C ASP A 10 -15.63 5.44 -6.35
N VAL A 11 -14.36 5.16 -6.69
CA VAL A 11 -13.67 3.99 -6.15
C VAL A 11 -13.44 4.24 -4.66
N SER A 12 -14.36 3.73 -3.83
CA SER A 12 -14.19 3.62 -2.39
C SER A 12 -13.11 2.57 -2.11
N VAL A 13 -11.84 2.98 -2.17
CA VAL A 13 -10.73 2.13 -1.76
C VAL A 13 -10.80 2.04 -0.24
N ASP A 14 -11.20 0.87 0.27
CA ASP A 14 -11.16 0.58 1.70
C ASP A 14 -9.69 0.53 2.11
N PHE A 15 -9.08 1.70 2.39
CA PHE A 15 -7.74 1.87 2.95
C PHE A 15 -7.69 1.37 4.41
N ARG A 16 -8.26 0.19 4.66
CA ARG A 16 -8.04 -0.53 5.91
C ARG A 16 -6.58 -0.91 5.93
N MET A 17 -5.81 -0.16 6.69
CA MET A 17 -4.51 -0.62 7.12
C MET A 17 -4.73 -1.97 7.81
N SER A 18 -4.07 -3.01 7.29
CA SER A 18 -4.16 -4.36 7.83
C SER A 18 -3.55 -4.48 9.22
N VAL A 19 -2.89 -3.42 9.70
CA VAL A 19 -2.22 -3.33 10.99
C VAL A 19 -2.45 -1.94 11.59
N GLU A 20 -2.65 -1.88 12.89
CA GLU A 20 -2.73 -0.61 13.63
C GLU A 20 -1.35 0.07 13.67
N PRO A 21 -1.24 1.38 13.36
CA PRO A 21 0.03 2.09 13.43
C PRO A 21 0.56 2.15 14.87
N VAL A 22 1.84 1.86 15.03
CA VAL A 22 2.51 1.95 16.34
C VAL A 22 3.00 3.38 16.57
N ALA A 23 2.57 3.99 17.67
CA ALA A 23 3.08 5.30 18.09
C ALA A 23 4.50 5.18 18.65
N LEU A 24 5.46 5.89 18.05
CA LEU A 24 6.89 5.74 18.37
C LEU A 24 7.32 6.45 19.68
N GLY A 25 6.53 7.41 20.17
CA GLY A 25 6.96 8.32 21.25
C GLY A 25 7.15 7.68 22.63
N ASN A 26 6.59 6.50 22.87
CA ASN A 26 6.61 5.82 24.17
C ASN A 26 7.34 4.46 24.14
N LEU A 27 8.05 4.15 23.06
CA LEU A 27 8.72 2.87 22.91
C LEU A 27 10.05 2.83 23.67
N SER A 28 10.37 1.67 24.25
CA SER A 28 11.74 1.37 24.67
C SER A 28 12.67 1.30 23.46
N GLN A 29 13.98 1.27 23.71
CA GLN A 29 14.96 1.14 22.63
C GLN A 29 14.80 -0.19 21.87
N GLU A 30 14.48 -1.26 22.58
CA GLU A 30 14.22 -2.59 22.02
C GLU A 30 12.96 -2.57 21.16
N GLU A 31 11.87 -1.99 21.65
CA GLU A 31 10.61 -1.87 20.91
C GLU A 31 10.77 -1.01 19.65
N LEU A 32 11.48 0.12 19.76
CA LEU A 32 11.81 0.96 18.61
C LEU A 32 12.64 0.19 17.57
N THR A 33 13.61 -0.60 18.02
CA THR A 33 14.44 -1.43 17.13
C THR A 33 13.59 -2.45 16.38
N VAL A 34 12.61 -3.07 17.05
CA VAL A 34 11.66 -4.00 16.42
C VAL A 34 10.81 -3.31 15.37
N GLU A 35 10.24 -2.14 15.67
CA GLU A 35 9.43 -1.40 14.69
C GLU A 35 10.26 -0.94 13.47
N LEU A 36 11.51 -0.52 13.68
CA LEU A 36 12.42 -0.18 12.59
C LEU A 36 12.75 -1.39 11.71
N GLN A 37 12.95 -2.57 12.30
CA GLN A 37 13.24 -3.79 11.57
C GLN A 37 12.08 -4.18 10.63
N LYS A 38 10.82 -4.00 11.05
CA LYS A 38 9.65 -4.22 10.17
C LYS A 38 9.70 -3.34 8.92
N GLY A 39 10.13 -2.09 9.07
CA GLY A 39 10.32 -1.16 7.95
C GLY A 39 11.42 -1.63 7.00
N ILE A 40 12.55 -2.08 7.53
CA ILE A 40 13.65 -2.66 6.74
C ILE A 40 13.20 -3.90 5.97
N ASP A 41 12.49 -4.81 6.64
CA ASP A 41 11.97 -6.03 6.02
C ASP A 41 10.96 -5.72 4.91
N SER A 42 10.13 -4.69 5.10
CA SER A 42 9.16 -4.22 4.10
C SER A 42 9.85 -3.63 2.86
N LEU A 43 10.95 -2.90 3.06
CA LEU A 43 11.76 -2.39 1.94
C LEU A 43 12.49 -3.52 1.21
N ALA A 44 13.06 -4.47 1.95
CA ALA A 44 13.76 -5.62 1.39
C ALA A 44 12.83 -6.56 0.62
N SER A 45 11.61 -6.75 1.12
CA SER A 45 10.55 -7.52 0.47
C SER A 45 9.72 -6.71 -0.54
N GLY A 46 10.08 -5.44 -0.75
CA GLY A 46 9.28 -4.44 -1.44
C GLY A 46 8.66 -4.97 -2.73
N LYS A 47 7.32 -4.93 -2.79
CA LYS A 47 6.58 -5.26 -4.01
C LYS A 47 6.55 -4.03 -4.91
N SER A 48 7.27 -4.09 -6.02
CA SER A 48 7.04 -3.20 -7.15
C SER A 48 5.97 -3.81 -8.04
N TYR A 49 5.07 -2.97 -8.50
CA TYR A 49 4.07 -3.35 -9.50
C TYR A 49 4.31 -2.50 -10.74
N SER A 50 4.38 -3.15 -11.89
CA SER A 50 4.30 -2.47 -13.18
C SER A 50 2.88 -1.92 -13.41
N ALA A 51 2.75 -0.93 -14.31
CA ALA A 51 1.44 -0.40 -14.69
C ALA A 51 0.48 -1.51 -15.16
N ASP A 52 0.98 -2.45 -15.98
CA ASP A 52 0.21 -3.58 -16.49
C ASP A 52 -0.25 -4.56 -15.40
N GLU A 53 0.50 -4.70 -14.31
CA GLU A 53 0.09 -5.50 -13.15
C GLU A 53 -0.99 -4.79 -12.34
N VAL A 54 -0.85 -3.48 -12.14
CA VAL A 54 -1.86 -2.66 -11.46
C VAL A 54 -3.17 -2.68 -12.25
N ASP A 55 -3.12 -2.49 -13.57
CA ASP A 55 -4.29 -2.53 -14.44
C ASP A 55 -5.02 -3.88 -14.38
N ARG A 56 -4.26 -4.98 -14.37
CA ARG A 56 -4.82 -6.33 -14.20
C ARG A 56 -5.47 -6.50 -12.82
N LEU A 57 -4.78 -6.11 -11.74
CA LEU A 57 -5.31 -6.21 -10.37
C LEU A 57 -6.59 -5.40 -10.19
N LEU A 58 -6.64 -4.20 -10.75
CA LEU A 58 -7.83 -3.34 -10.70
C LEU A 58 -8.99 -3.94 -11.50
N LYS A 59 -8.73 -4.46 -12.71
CA LYS A 59 -9.74 -5.12 -13.52
C LYS A 59 -10.30 -6.38 -12.84
N ASP A 60 -9.45 -7.19 -12.20
CA ASP A 60 -9.88 -8.39 -11.48
C ASP A 60 -10.69 -8.04 -10.22
N ALA A 61 -10.31 -6.99 -9.50
CA ALA A 61 -10.96 -6.59 -8.25
C ALA A 61 -12.31 -5.89 -8.46
N TYR A 62 -12.45 -5.09 -9.52
CA TYR A 62 -13.58 -4.18 -9.69
C TYR A 62 -14.34 -4.32 -11.01
N GLY A 63 -13.83 -5.13 -11.95
CA GLY A 63 -14.34 -5.15 -13.32
C GLY A 63 -13.99 -3.87 -14.09
N ALA A 64 -14.07 -3.94 -15.42
CA ALA A 64 -13.82 -2.83 -16.33
C ALA A 64 -15.09 -2.40 -17.05
#